data_AF-A0A9D7W1M5-F1
#
_entry.id   AF-A0A9D7W1M5-F1
#
_cell.length_a   1.000
_cell.length_b   1.000
_cell.length_c   1.000
_cell.angle_alpha   90.00
_cell.angle_beta   90.00
_cell.angle_gamma   90.00
#
_symmetry.space_group_name_H-M   'P 1'
#
loop_
_entity.id
_entity.type
_entity.pdbx_description
1 polymer ?
#
loop_
_entity_poly.entity_id
_entity_poly.type
_entity_poly.pdbx_seq_one_letter_code
_entity_poly.pdbx_strand_id
1 'polypeptide(L)'
;AIANAVSNYGLEFAVMLEDRFSANIGDAVANVGYCRDNYFNRPSYARDDQTNEPWFFNFGPITFEFPSAWNQILSAAGEPVQFLPLQYQSGEVGINGDGEFYWPTEDEALDNHLALLNIFYNNRAPSLNRAVGAVYPSFIDFYEEGGVGDIIGFEIPYEDGGTLEDTIDAALANEDKIEMVQLTTWNDFGEGTIFEPTVERGFQDLIALQRLTGSTAPPSAYQSVFRLFQNRKRAGEACNPIVALSQLENIAIQLNLGSYAAAEVLLDLWDEDYECCAGDLDGNGAIDFTDLLTVLGSFGTTDPEADANGDGAVEFADILFLLARWGECN
;
A
#
# COMPACT_ATOMS: atom_id res chain seq x y z
N ALA A 1 -8.64 0.56 10.83
CA ALA A 1 -7.85 -0.58 10.33
C ALA A 1 -6.59 -0.10 9.61
N ILE A 2 -6.71 0.69 8.54
CA ILE A 2 -5.57 1.20 7.74
C ILE A 2 -4.51 1.90 8.61
N ALA A 3 -4.91 2.88 9.44
CA ALA A 3 -3.99 3.58 10.34
C ALA A 3 -3.20 2.67 11.30
N ASN A 4 -3.69 1.45 11.59
CA ASN A 4 -2.97 0.44 12.39
C ASN A 4 -2.05 -0.45 11.55
N ALA A 5 -2.30 -0.57 10.24
CA ALA A 5 -1.57 -1.47 9.36
C ALA A 5 -0.37 -0.80 8.70
N VAL A 6 -0.45 0.50 8.39
CA VAL A 6 0.60 1.24 7.65
C VAL A 6 1.99 1.15 8.32
N SER A 7 2.04 1.22 9.66
CA SER A 7 3.30 1.13 10.41
C SER A 7 4.02 -0.21 10.24
N ASN A 8 3.29 -1.30 9.96
CA ASN A 8 3.90 -2.62 9.76
C ASN A 8 4.69 -2.70 8.44
N TYR A 9 4.43 -1.77 7.52
CA TYR A 9 5.06 -1.71 6.21
C TYR A 9 5.94 -0.47 6.03
N GLY A 10 6.25 0.24 7.12
CA GLY A 10 7.04 1.48 7.07
C GLY A 10 6.35 2.63 6.35
N LEU A 11 5.02 2.56 6.20
CA LEU A 11 4.23 3.62 5.59
C LEU A 11 3.71 4.57 6.67
N GLU A 12 3.60 5.84 6.27
CA GLU A 12 2.90 6.87 7.02
C GLU A 12 1.51 7.10 6.44
N PHE A 13 0.67 7.83 7.16
CA PHE A 13 -0.62 8.26 6.67
C PHE A 13 -0.94 9.70 7.10
N ALA A 14 -1.65 10.43 6.23
CA ALA A 14 -2.30 11.69 6.53
C ALA A 14 -3.81 11.55 6.31
N VAL A 15 -4.58 12.51 6.81
CA VAL A 15 -6.03 12.55 6.58
C VAL A 15 -6.35 13.55 5.47
N MET A 16 -7.12 13.10 4.48
CA MET A 16 -7.84 13.92 3.52
C MET A 16 -9.28 14.08 4.03
N LEU A 17 -9.59 15.25 4.56
CA LEU A 17 -10.94 15.60 4.99
C LEU A 17 -11.82 15.85 3.75
N GLU A 18 -13.09 15.50 3.84
CA GLU A 18 -14.09 15.87 2.86
C GLU A 18 -15.18 16.69 3.55
N ASP A 19 -15.07 18.02 3.51
CA ASP A 19 -15.99 18.90 4.22
C ASP A 19 -17.44 18.79 3.73
N ARG A 20 -17.64 18.32 2.48
CA ARG A 20 -18.96 18.02 1.90
C ARG A 20 -19.82 17.05 2.71
N PHE A 21 -19.23 16.22 3.57
CA PHE A 21 -19.98 15.28 4.41
C PHE A 21 -20.34 15.84 5.80
N SER A 22 -19.92 17.07 6.11
CA SER A 22 -20.29 17.74 7.37
C SER A 22 -21.64 18.44 7.20
N ALA A 23 -22.64 18.09 8.02
CA ALA A 23 -23.95 18.74 7.92
C ALA A 23 -23.93 20.18 8.47
N ASN A 24 -22.95 20.49 9.31
CA ASN A 24 -22.71 21.82 9.86
C ASN A 24 -21.25 21.97 10.31
N ILE A 25 -20.83 23.20 10.63
CA ILE A 25 -19.45 23.48 11.05
C ILE A 25 -19.04 22.74 12.33
N GLY A 26 -19.98 22.45 13.22
CA GLY A 26 -19.73 21.67 14.43
C GLY A 26 -19.29 20.24 14.14
N ASP A 27 -19.79 19.64 13.06
CA ASP A 27 -19.38 18.30 12.62
C ASP A 27 -17.94 18.34 12.10
N ALA A 28 -17.58 19.35 11.31
CA ALA A 28 -16.21 19.54 10.82
C ALA A 28 -15.21 19.80 11.96
N VAL A 29 -15.59 20.63 12.93
CA VAL A 29 -14.82 20.86 14.17
C VAL A 29 -14.63 19.55 14.94
N ALA A 30 -15.67 18.73 15.07
CA ALA A 30 -15.59 17.44 15.74
C ALA A 30 -14.70 16.44 14.99
N ASN A 31 -14.75 16.42 13.65
CA ASN A 31 -13.91 15.57 12.80
C ASN A 31 -12.42 15.91 12.96
N VAL A 32 -12.06 17.20 12.95
CA VAL A 32 -10.68 17.63 13.20
C VAL A 32 -10.25 17.32 14.64
N GLY A 33 -11.12 17.54 15.62
CA GLY A 33 -10.87 17.15 17.01
C GLY A 33 -10.62 15.65 17.18
N TYR A 34 -11.35 14.81 16.44
CA TYR A 34 -11.12 13.37 16.40
C TYR A 34 -9.75 13.02 15.82
N CYS A 35 -9.31 13.71 14.75
CA CYS A 35 -7.98 13.51 14.16
C CYS A 35 -6.86 13.85 15.15
N ARG A 36 -6.99 14.95 15.90
CA ARG A 36 -6.07 15.31 17.00
C ARG A 36 -5.97 14.18 18.03
N ASP A 37 -7.11 13.70 18.51
CA ASP A 37 -7.15 12.78 19.65
C ASP A 37 -6.71 11.35 19.27
N ASN A 38 -6.91 10.95 18.01
CA ASN A 38 -6.73 9.55 17.58
C ASN A 38 -5.61 9.33 16.56
N TYR A 39 -5.24 10.36 15.78
CA TYR A 39 -4.35 10.20 14.63
C TYR A 39 -3.05 11.00 14.76
N PHE A 40 -3.10 12.31 15.05
CA PHE A 40 -1.91 13.18 14.97
C PHE A 40 -0.75 12.70 15.86
N ASN A 41 -1.04 12.08 17.00
CA ASN A 41 -0.02 11.58 17.94
C ASN A 41 0.52 10.17 17.61
N ARG A 42 0.07 9.55 16.52
CA ARG A 42 0.55 8.22 16.13
C ARG A 42 1.94 8.34 15.49
N PRO A 43 2.87 7.42 15.78
CA PRO A 43 4.20 7.43 15.15
C PRO A 43 4.18 7.33 13.63
N SER A 44 3.12 6.78 13.05
CA SER A 44 2.94 6.63 11.60
C SER A 44 2.09 7.74 10.99
N TYR A 45 1.76 8.80 11.72
CA TYR A 45 1.07 9.94 11.13
C TYR A 45 2.10 10.82 10.42
N ALA A 46 1.90 11.09 9.14
CA ALA A 46 2.83 11.87 8.33
C ALA A 46 2.93 13.30 8.87
N ARG A 47 4.16 13.74 9.13
CA ARG A 47 4.48 15.09 9.59
C ARG A 47 5.52 15.70 8.67
N ASP A 48 5.48 17.02 8.53
CA ASP A 48 6.51 17.73 7.79
C ASP A 48 7.84 17.69 8.56
N ASP A 49 8.92 17.26 7.90
CA ASP A 49 10.22 17.04 8.54
C ASP A 49 10.85 18.32 9.11
N GLN A 50 10.47 19.49 8.60
CA GLN A 50 11.07 20.77 8.98
C GLN A 50 10.36 21.41 10.17
N THR A 51 9.02 21.37 10.16
CA THR A 51 8.15 22.02 11.16
C THR A 51 7.64 21.04 12.22
N ASN A 52 7.67 19.73 11.92
CA ASN A 52 7.03 18.67 12.68
C ASN A 52 5.49 18.84 12.80
N GLU A 53 4.88 19.63 11.92
CA GLU A 53 3.42 19.85 11.87
C GLU A 53 2.74 18.69 11.12
N PRO A 54 1.53 18.23 11.54
CA PRO A 54 0.80 17.18 10.84
C PRO A 54 0.40 17.60 9.43
N TRP A 55 0.63 16.74 8.44
CA TRP A 55 0.02 16.89 7.11
C TRP A 55 -1.49 16.70 7.21
N PHE A 56 -2.28 17.64 6.72
CA PHE A 56 -3.73 17.57 6.75
C PHE A 56 -4.31 18.17 5.46
N PHE A 57 -5.17 17.44 4.78
CA PHE A 57 -5.70 17.87 3.49
C PHE A 57 -7.21 18.05 3.57
N ASN A 58 -7.77 18.84 2.66
CA ASN A 58 -9.21 18.88 2.44
C ASN A 58 -9.52 18.77 0.95
N PHE A 59 -10.30 17.74 0.57
CA PHE A 59 -10.88 17.62 -0.75
C PHE A 59 -12.03 18.63 -0.91
N GLY A 60 -11.65 19.85 -1.24
CA GLY A 60 -12.51 21.03 -1.27
C GLY A 60 -11.71 22.30 -0.95
N PRO A 61 -12.29 23.31 -0.29
CA PRO A 61 -13.62 23.30 0.31
C PRO A 61 -14.79 23.15 -0.68
N ILE A 62 -15.91 22.62 -0.20
CA ILE A 62 -17.17 22.51 -0.95
C ILE A 62 -18.35 23.04 -0.13
N THR A 63 -18.33 22.83 1.20
CA THR A 63 -19.39 23.27 2.12
C THR A 63 -19.01 24.53 2.87
N PHE A 64 -17.73 24.68 3.23
CA PHE A 64 -17.25 25.82 4.01
C PHE A 64 -16.28 26.69 3.21
N GLU A 65 -16.79 27.42 2.22
CA GLU A 65 -15.99 28.23 1.28
C GLU A 65 -15.61 29.62 1.81
N PHE A 66 -15.33 29.76 3.12
CA PHE A 66 -14.94 31.06 3.69
C PHE A 66 -13.98 30.98 4.89
N PRO A 67 -12.99 31.91 5.01
CA PRO A 67 -11.88 31.75 5.96
C PRO A 67 -12.27 31.65 7.44
N SER A 68 -13.35 32.32 7.86
CA SER A 68 -13.77 32.27 9.27
C SER A 68 -14.29 30.90 9.68
N ALA A 69 -14.79 30.08 8.75
CA ALA A 69 -15.13 28.69 9.06
C ALA A 69 -13.86 27.87 9.35
N TRP A 70 -12.84 27.97 8.51
CA TRP A 70 -11.58 27.23 8.67
C TRP A 70 -10.81 27.64 9.92
N ASN A 71 -10.87 28.92 10.32
CA ASN A 71 -10.36 29.36 11.61
C ASN A 71 -11.02 28.59 12.77
N GLN A 72 -12.33 28.33 12.69
CA GLN A 72 -13.06 27.60 13.72
C GLN A 72 -12.79 26.10 13.64
N ILE A 73 -12.82 25.51 12.44
CA ILE A 73 -12.59 24.08 12.20
C ILE A 73 -11.20 23.67 12.69
N LEU A 74 -10.16 24.37 12.23
CA LEU A 74 -8.77 24.04 12.55
C LEU A 74 -8.36 24.44 13.96
N SER A 75 -9.14 25.29 14.65
CA SER A 75 -8.91 25.53 16.10
C SER A 75 -9.01 24.24 16.93
N ALA A 76 -9.70 23.21 16.43
CA ALA A 76 -9.81 21.91 17.10
C ALA A 76 -8.57 21.02 16.92
N ALA A 77 -7.66 21.34 16.01
CA ALA A 77 -6.46 20.54 15.72
C ALA A 77 -5.50 20.44 16.92
N GLY A 78 -5.51 21.43 17.81
CA GLY A 78 -4.69 21.45 19.03
C GLY A 78 -3.21 21.79 18.82
N GLU A 79 -2.75 21.78 17.58
CA GLU A 79 -1.44 22.24 17.09
C GLU A 79 -1.60 22.81 15.67
N PRO A 80 -0.66 23.63 15.17
CA PRO A 80 -0.61 23.98 13.75
C PRO A 80 -0.48 22.74 12.87
N VAL A 81 -1.05 22.77 11.67
CA VAL A 81 -1.06 21.68 10.68
C VAL A 81 -0.61 22.24 9.34
N GLN A 82 0.03 21.42 8.51
CA GLN A 82 0.26 21.73 7.10
C GLN A 82 -1.04 21.50 6.33
N PHE A 83 -1.85 22.55 6.16
CA PHE A 83 -3.21 22.42 5.62
C PHE A 83 -3.32 22.77 4.14
N LEU A 84 -3.65 21.76 3.33
CA LEU A 84 -3.72 21.88 1.87
C LEU A 84 -5.14 21.58 1.34
N PRO A 85 -5.89 22.59 0.87
CA PRO A 85 -7.09 22.38 0.06
C PRO A 85 -6.78 21.97 -1.40
N LEU A 86 -7.82 21.71 -2.19
CA LEU A 86 -7.73 21.47 -3.64
C LEU A 86 -7.08 22.66 -4.38
N GLN A 87 -6.62 22.42 -5.61
CA GLN A 87 -6.04 23.49 -6.42
C GLN A 87 -6.99 24.67 -6.59
N TYR A 88 -6.43 25.88 -6.53
CA TYR A 88 -7.12 27.17 -6.60
C TYR A 88 -8.12 27.48 -5.47
N GLN A 89 -8.13 26.70 -4.39
CA GLN A 89 -9.06 26.87 -3.26
C GLN A 89 -8.43 27.52 -2.02
N SER A 90 -7.14 27.87 -2.05
CA SER A 90 -6.43 28.45 -0.88
C SER A 90 -7.07 29.75 -0.36
N GLY A 91 -7.77 30.49 -1.22
CA GLY A 91 -8.46 31.73 -0.84
C GLY A 91 -9.61 31.51 0.14
N GLU A 92 -10.25 30.35 0.09
CA GLU A 92 -11.43 30.00 0.91
C GLU A 92 -11.05 29.57 2.32
N VAL A 93 -9.85 29.02 2.48
CA VAL A 93 -9.29 28.64 3.79
C VAL A 93 -8.50 29.78 4.44
N GLY A 94 -8.18 30.83 3.67
CA GLY A 94 -7.53 32.04 4.13
C GLY A 94 -6.12 31.79 4.68
N ILE A 95 -5.80 32.41 5.82
CA ILE A 95 -4.48 32.27 6.46
C ILE A 95 -4.16 30.84 6.91
N ASN A 96 -5.15 29.95 6.96
CA ASN A 96 -4.94 28.58 7.36
C ASN A 96 -4.36 27.71 6.26
N GLY A 97 -4.36 28.15 4.99
CA GLY A 97 -3.85 27.35 3.87
C GLY A 97 -2.34 27.47 3.72
N ASP A 98 -1.62 26.35 3.82
CA ASP A 98 -0.17 26.26 3.60
C ASP A 98 0.20 25.91 2.16
N GLY A 99 -0.79 25.62 1.32
CA GLY A 99 -0.53 25.19 -0.04
C GLY A 99 -1.78 24.68 -0.72
N GLU A 100 -1.60 23.91 -1.79
CA GLU A 100 -2.68 23.21 -2.50
C GLU A 100 -2.18 21.89 -3.09
N PHE A 101 -3.10 20.96 -3.32
CA PHE A 101 -2.82 19.73 -4.09
C PHE A 101 -3.65 19.67 -5.37
N TYR A 102 -3.13 19.01 -6.39
CA TYR A 102 -3.79 18.88 -7.69
C TYR A 102 -4.68 17.62 -7.77
N TRP A 103 -5.87 17.78 -8.36
CA TRP A 103 -6.75 16.70 -8.80
C TRP A 103 -6.94 16.72 -10.33
N PRO A 104 -7.04 15.57 -11.01
CA PRO A 104 -7.30 15.50 -12.45
C PRO A 104 -8.52 16.35 -12.84
N THR A 105 -8.37 17.14 -13.89
CA THR A 105 -9.41 18.01 -14.43
C THR A 105 -9.13 18.23 -15.90
N GLU A 106 -10.21 18.43 -16.66
CA GLU A 106 -10.15 18.71 -18.08
C GLU A 106 -11.31 19.61 -18.52
N ASP A 107 -11.10 20.38 -19.59
CA ASP A 107 -12.18 20.84 -20.45
C ASP A 107 -12.31 19.87 -21.63
N GLU A 108 -13.37 19.05 -21.61
CA GLU A 108 -13.67 18.00 -22.60
C GLU A 108 -13.62 18.50 -24.06
N ALA A 109 -13.99 19.78 -24.30
CA ALA A 109 -13.96 20.31 -25.65
C ALA A 109 -12.55 20.62 -26.16
N LEU A 110 -11.57 20.71 -25.25
CA LEU A 110 -10.20 21.11 -25.51
C LEU A 110 -9.17 19.99 -25.35
N ASP A 111 -9.53 18.86 -24.73
CA ASP A 111 -8.63 17.72 -24.48
C ASP A 111 -7.30 18.16 -23.84
N ASN A 112 -7.43 18.85 -22.70
CA ASN A 112 -6.37 19.71 -22.18
C ASN A 112 -5.88 19.34 -20.77
N HIS A 113 -6.15 18.12 -20.28
CA HIS A 113 -5.79 17.71 -18.93
C HIS A 113 -4.30 17.91 -18.62
N LEU A 114 -3.42 17.54 -19.56
CA LEU A 114 -1.97 17.69 -19.41
C LEU A 114 -1.55 19.17 -19.44
N ALA A 115 -2.23 20.00 -20.24
CA ALA A 115 -1.99 21.43 -20.26
C ALA A 115 -2.41 22.09 -18.95
N LEU A 116 -3.55 21.71 -18.37
CA LEU A 116 -4.03 22.20 -17.07
C LEU A 116 -3.09 21.78 -15.93
N LEU A 117 -2.59 20.54 -15.95
CA LEU A 117 -1.58 20.07 -15.00
C LEU A 117 -0.30 20.91 -15.08
N ASN A 118 0.19 21.15 -16.31
CA ASN A 118 1.37 22.00 -16.51
C ASN A 118 1.11 23.48 -16.16
N ILE A 119 -0.11 23.99 -16.31
CA ILE A 119 -0.48 25.33 -15.85
C ILE A 119 -0.43 25.39 -14.32
N PHE A 120 -0.91 24.37 -13.61
CA PHE A 120 -0.75 24.30 -12.16
C PHE A 120 0.72 24.35 -11.77
N TYR A 121 1.57 23.49 -12.36
CA TYR A 121 3.00 23.48 -12.06
C TYR A 121 3.72 24.79 -12.38
N ASN A 122 3.43 25.43 -13.51
CA ASN A 122 4.19 26.59 -13.96
C ASN A 122 3.66 27.93 -13.42
N ASN A 123 2.36 28.02 -13.15
CA ASN A 123 1.71 29.29 -12.82
C ASN A 123 1.17 29.32 -11.38
N ARG A 124 0.72 28.19 -10.85
CA ARG A 124 0.12 28.13 -9.51
C ARG A 124 1.13 27.75 -8.45
N ALA A 125 1.81 26.61 -8.60
CA ALA A 125 2.75 26.07 -7.63
C ALA A 125 3.82 27.09 -7.16
N PRO A 126 4.45 27.93 -8.02
CA PRO A 126 5.45 28.89 -7.58
C PRO A 126 4.93 30.02 -6.68
N SER A 127 3.60 30.19 -6.59
CA SER A 127 2.95 31.18 -5.74
C SER A 127 2.49 30.63 -4.38
N LEU A 128 2.58 29.32 -4.20
CA LEU A 128 2.17 28.63 -2.98
C LEU A 128 3.39 28.43 -2.07
N ASN A 129 3.16 28.35 -0.76
CA ASN A 129 4.23 27.91 0.14
C ASN A 129 4.54 26.43 -0.09
N ARG A 130 3.51 25.63 -0.41
CA ARG A 130 3.62 24.21 -0.74
C ARG A 130 2.69 23.85 -1.90
N ALA A 131 3.17 23.02 -2.80
CA ALA A 131 2.38 22.48 -3.89
C ALA A 131 2.54 20.96 -3.94
N VAL A 132 1.43 20.25 -4.04
CA VAL A 132 1.42 18.80 -4.24
C VAL A 132 0.99 18.51 -5.66
N GLY A 133 1.88 17.90 -6.43
CA GLY A 133 1.60 17.45 -7.78
C GLY A 133 0.76 16.20 -7.82
N ALA A 134 0.41 15.74 -9.01
CA ALA A 134 -0.32 14.51 -9.20
C ALA A 134 0.15 13.75 -10.43
N VAL A 135 0.03 12.43 -10.36
CA VAL A 135 0.05 11.51 -11.50
C VAL A 135 -1.19 10.64 -11.45
N TYR A 136 -1.71 10.30 -12.62
CA TYR A 136 -2.96 9.57 -12.77
C TYR A 136 -2.97 8.81 -14.09
N PRO A 137 -3.51 7.58 -14.12
CA PRO A 137 -3.52 6.76 -15.32
C PRO A 137 -4.67 7.10 -16.26
N SER A 138 -5.79 7.60 -15.73
CA SER A 138 -7.01 7.95 -16.46
C SER A 138 -7.96 8.70 -15.53
N PHE A 139 -9.04 9.24 -16.09
CA PHE A 139 -10.23 9.70 -15.38
C PHE A 139 -11.43 9.30 -16.22
N ILE A 140 -12.10 8.21 -15.87
CA ILE A 140 -13.26 7.69 -16.59
C ILE A 140 -14.27 7.35 -15.51
N ASP A 141 -15.18 8.28 -15.25
CA ASP A 141 -16.09 8.13 -14.13
C ASP A 141 -17.14 7.03 -14.39
N PHE A 142 -17.60 6.44 -13.29
CA PHE A 142 -18.62 5.40 -13.25
C PHE A 142 -19.76 5.83 -12.31
N TYR A 143 -19.96 7.13 -12.12
CA TYR A 143 -20.89 7.63 -11.11
C TYR A 143 -22.34 7.33 -11.47
N GLU A 144 -22.73 7.53 -12.73
CA GLU A 144 -24.09 7.27 -13.21
C GLU A 144 -24.38 5.76 -13.23
N GLU A 145 -23.49 4.97 -13.83
CA GLU A 145 -23.62 3.51 -13.92
C GLU A 145 -23.55 2.83 -12.55
N GLY A 146 -22.78 3.40 -11.63
CA GLY A 146 -22.69 2.98 -10.23
C GLY A 146 -23.87 3.42 -9.37
N GLY A 147 -24.74 4.30 -9.87
CA GLY A 147 -25.92 4.81 -9.18
C GLY A 147 -25.60 5.74 -7.99
N VAL A 148 -24.45 6.41 -8.03
CA VAL A 148 -23.93 7.25 -6.94
C VAL A 148 -23.76 8.73 -7.33
N GLY A 149 -24.06 9.10 -8.57
CA GLY A 149 -24.02 10.49 -9.02
C GLY A 149 -24.37 10.64 -10.50
N ASP A 150 -24.20 11.86 -11.01
CA ASP A 150 -24.24 12.16 -12.44
C ASP A 150 -22.82 12.09 -13.02
N ILE A 151 -22.69 11.87 -14.33
CA ILE A 151 -21.41 11.87 -15.07
C ILE A 151 -20.69 13.22 -14.88
N ILE A 152 -19.36 13.20 -14.72
CA ILE A 152 -18.52 14.39 -14.45
C ILE A 152 -18.31 15.28 -15.69
N GLY A 153 -18.73 14.83 -16.87
CA GLY A 153 -18.83 15.64 -18.09
C GLY A 153 -17.51 15.83 -18.83
N PHE A 154 -16.45 15.14 -18.41
CA PHE A 154 -15.21 14.96 -19.16
C PHE A 154 -14.61 13.57 -18.90
N GLU A 155 -13.78 13.07 -19.82
CA GLU A 155 -13.00 11.84 -19.64
C GLU A 155 -11.53 12.05 -20.02
N ILE A 156 -10.62 11.54 -19.20
CA ILE A 156 -9.20 11.41 -19.51
C ILE A 156 -8.93 9.93 -19.83
N PRO A 157 -8.62 9.56 -21.09
CA PRO A 157 -8.42 8.18 -21.49
C PRO A 157 -7.16 7.57 -20.85
N TYR A 158 -7.12 6.23 -20.75
CA TYR A 158 -5.94 5.49 -20.26
C TYR A 158 -4.79 5.43 -21.28
N GLU A 159 -5.11 5.42 -22.58
CA GLU A 159 -4.16 5.39 -23.70
C GLU A 159 -3.11 4.28 -23.59
N ASP A 160 -3.53 3.07 -23.18
CA ASP A 160 -2.65 1.91 -22.94
C ASP A 160 -1.44 2.24 -22.05
N GLY A 161 -1.63 3.14 -21.06
CA GLY A 161 -0.61 3.62 -20.13
C GLY A 161 0.06 4.94 -20.54
N GLY A 162 -0.23 5.47 -21.73
CA GLY A 162 0.33 6.73 -22.24
C GLY A 162 0.04 7.93 -21.35
N THR A 163 -1.20 8.04 -20.85
CA THR A 163 -1.61 9.12 -19.93
C THR A 163 -0.80 9.10 -18.63
N LEU A 164 -0.52 7.92 -18.08
CA LEU A 164 0.31 7.80 -16.88
C LEU A 164 1.75 8.25 -17.16
N GLU A 165 2.34 7.82 -18.27
CA GLU A 165 3.70 8.23 -18.66
C GLU A 165 3.79 9.75 -18.85
N ASP A 166 2.80 10.38 -19.49
CA ASP A 166 2.75 11.83 -19.70
C ASP A 166 2.63 12.60 -18.38
N THR A 167 1.80 12.13 -17.44
CA THR A 167 1.67 12.78 -16.13
C THR A 167 2.92 12.57 -15.26
N ILE A 168 3.59 11.41 -15.34
CA ILE A 168 4.90 11.16 -14.72
C ILE A 168 5.96 12.11 -15.30
N ASP A 169 6.01 12.26 -16.63
CA ASP A 169 6.93 13.19 -17.30
C ASP A 169 6.70 14.63 -16.83
N ALA A 170 5.44 15.05 -16.71
CA ALA A 170 5.10 16.37 -16.19
C ALA A 170 5.53 16.55 -14.73
N ALA A 171 5.34 15.55 -13.86
CA ALA A 171 5.78 15.61 -12.48
C ALA A 171 7.31 15.70 -12.36
N LEU A 172 8.05 14.84 -13.08
CA LEU A 172 9.52 14.84 -13.09
C LEU A 172 10.10 16.16 -13.65
N ALA A 173 9.50 16.71 -14.70
CA ALA A 173 9.94 17.98 -15.28
C ALA A 173 9.72 19.20 -14.36
N ASN A 174 8.93 19.04 -13.30
CA ASN A 174 8.58 20.09 -12.36
C ASN A 174 8.85 19.70 -10.90
N GLU A 175 9.74 18.72 -10.65
CA GLU A 175 10.05 18.20 -9.31
C GLU A 175 10.58 19.30 -8.37
N ASP A 176 11.20 20.35 -8.91
CA ASP A 176 11.73 21.49 -8.16
C ASP A 176 10.65 22.46 -7.68
N LYS A 177 9.40 22.28 -8.12
CA LYS A 177 8.26 23.19 -7.83
C LYS A 177 7.21 22.55 -6.90
N ILE A 178 7.37 21.29 -6.55
CA ILE A 178 6.41 20.54 -5.73
C ILE A 178 7.09 19.88 -4.54
N GLU A 179 6.34 19.70 -3.46
CA GLU A 179 6.81 19.03 -2.24
C GLU A 179 6.74 17.51 -2.38
N MET A 180 5.68 17.03 -3.03
CA MET A 180 5.42 15.61 -3.24
C MET A 180 4.49 15.42 -4.44
N VAL A 181 4.42 14.17 -4.91
CA VAL A 181 3.52 13.73 -5.98
C VAL A 181 2.44 12.84 -5.38
N GLN A 182 1.18 13.19 -5.59
CA GLN A 182 0.04 12.35 -5.28
C GLN A 182 -0.17 11.31 -6.39
N LEU A 183 -0.38 10.05 -6.00
CA LEU A 183 -0.98 9.05 -6.89
C LEU A 183 -2.49 9.24 -6.81
N THR A 184 -3.09 9.75 -7.87
CA THR A 184 -4.54 9.91 -7.96
C THR A 184 -5.08 8.77 -8.80
N THR A 185 -5.61 7.70 -8.23
CA THR A 185 -5.75 7.31 -6.81
C THR A 185 -5.32 5.86 -6.61
N TRP A 186 -5.13 5.41 -5.36
CA TRP A 186 -4.91 3.97 -5.15
C TRP A 186 -6.06 3.12 -5.72
N ASN A 187 -7.32 3.43 -5.37
CA ASN A 187 -8.45 2.55 -5.68
C ASN A 187 -9.80 3.25 -5.89
N ASP A 188 -9.81 4.47 -6.42
CA ASP A 188 -11.06 5.13 -6.79
C ASP A 188 -11.58 4.61 -8.14
N PHE A 189 -12.26 3.46 -8.07
CA PHE A 189 -12.99 2.88 -9.19
C PHE A 189 -14.17 3.74 -9.67
N GLY A 190 -14.65 4.67 -8.85
CA GLY A 190 -15.74 5.58 -9.20
C GLY A 190 -15.30 6.66 -10.19
N GLU A 191 -14.02 7.04 -10.17
CA GLU A 191 -13.46 8.05 -11.09
C GLU A 191 -12.53 7.47 -12.17
N GLY A 192 -12.29 6.16 -12.16
CA GLY A 192 -11.42 5.53 -13.16
C GLY A 192 -9.94 5.88 -13.00
N THR A 193 -9.50 6.34 -11.82
CA THR A 193 -8.13 6.83 -11.55
C THR A 193 -7.20 5.77 -10.92
N ILE A 194 -7.59 4.50 -10.96
CA ILE A 194 -7.05 3.40 -10.15
C ILE A 194 -5.60 3.01 -10.48
N PHE A 195 -4.74 2.95 -9.45
CA PHE A 195 -3.41 2.29 -9.48
C PHE A 195 -3.41 0.87 -8.90
N GLU A 196 -4.44 0.48 -8.14
CA GLU A 196 -4.62 -0.88 -7.64
C GLU A 196 -4.61 -1.87 -8.83
N PRO A 197 -3.72 -2.89 -8.81
CA PRO A 197 -3.62 -3.86 -9.89
C PRO A 197 -4.95 -4.52 -10.25
N THR A 198 -5.33 -4.46 -11.53
CA THR A 198 -6.55 -5.12 -12.05
C THR A 198 -6.23 -6.33 -12.91
N VAL A 199 -7.25 -7.09 -13.32
CA VAL A 199 -7.08 -8.21 -14.26
C VAL A 199 -6.58 -7.72 -15.61
N GLU A 200 -7.02 -6.53 -16.03
CA GLU A 200 -6.75 -5.91 -17.32
C GLU A 200 -5.34 -5.30 -17.39
N ARG A 201 -4.94 -4.57 -16.34
CA ARG A 201 -3.68 -3.79 -16.32
C ARG A 201 -2.54 -4.50 -15.60
N GLY A 202 -2.85 -5.51 -14.77
CA GLY A 202 -1.85 -6.19 -13.94
C GLY A 202 -1.06 -5.18 -13.10
N PHE A 203 0.27 -5.28 -13.13
CA PHE A 203 1.17 -4.38 -12.39
C PHE A 203 1.77 -3.26 -13.24
N GLN A 204 1.28 -3.04 -14.47
CA GLN A 204 1.92 -2.11 -15.43
C GLN A 204 2.04 -0.69 -14.85
N ASP A 205 0.96 -0.17 -14.25
CA ASP A 205 0.96 1.18 -13.68
C ASP A 205 1.95 1.31 -12.52
N LEU A 206 2.04 0.30 -11.65
CA LEU A 206 3.01 0.29 -10.54
C LEU A 206 4.47 0.14 -11.02
N ILE A 207 4.70 -0.47 -12.18
CA ILE A 207 6.01 -0.55 -12.82
C ILE A 207 6.39 0.81 -13.43
N ALA A 208 5.44 1.52 -14.05
CA ALA A 208 5.69 2.87 -14.58
C ALA A 208 6.13 3.85 -13.49
N LEU A 209 5.54 3.75 -12.28
CA LEU A 209 5.89 4.57 -11.12
C LEU A 209 7.35 4.42 -10.65
N GLN A 210 8.09 3.38 -11.07
CA GLN A 210 9.50 3.23 -10.71
C GLN A 210 10.36 4.43 -11.11
N ARG A 211 9.95 5.16 -12.15
CA ARG A 211 10.60 6.40 -12.60
C ARG A 211 10.55 7.51 -11.55
N LEU A 212 9.50 7.55 -10.74
CA LEU A 212 9.35 8.50 -9.63
C LEU A 212 10.06 8.02 -8.36
N THR A 213 10.04 6.71 -8.10
CA THR A 213 10.57 6.16 -6.84
C THR A 213 12.04 5.76 -6.92
N GLY A 214 12.64 5.72 -8.11
CA GLY A 214 13.98 5.19 -8.37
C GLY A 214 14.12 3.69 -8.13
N SER A 215 13.01 2.95 -8.06
CA SER A 215 13.02 1.50 -7.82
C SER A 215 13.62 0.77 -9.03
N THR A 216 14.39 -0.28 -8.77
CA THR A 216 14.95 -1.17 -9.80
C THR A 216 14.36 -2.58 -9.73
N ALA A 217 13.21 -2.73 -9.07
CA ALA A 217 12.57 -4.03 -8.93
C ALA A 217 12.19 -4.58 -10.31
N PRO A 218 12.52 -5.84 -10.65
CA PRO A 218 12.08 -6.43 -11.90
C PRO A 218 10.54 -6.59 -11.89
N PRO A 219 9.88 -6.62 -13.05
CA PRO A 219 8.43 -6.88 -13.13
C PRO A 219 7.98 -8.13 -12.36
N SER A 220 8.80 -9.18 -12.31
CA SER A 220 8.50 -10.41 -11.55
C SER A 220 8.35 -10.17 -10.05
N ALA A 221 9.02 -9.16 -9.49
CA ALA A 221 8.95 -8.86 -8.06
C ALA A 221 7.53 -8.47 -7.60
N TYR A 222 6.78 -7.74 -8.43
CA TYR A 222 5.39 -7.38 -8.13
C TYR A 222 4.49 -8.62 -8.04
N GLN A 223 4.68 -9.56 -8.97
CA GLN A 223 4.02 -10.87 -8.93
C GLN A 223 4.44 -11.67 -7.69
N SER A 224 5.73 -11.64 -7.31
CA SER A 224 6.22 -12.30 -6.10
C SER A 224 5.59 -11.74 -4.83
N VAL A 225 5.44 -10.41 -4.72
CA VAL A 225 4.75 -9.77 -3.59
C VAL A 225 3.28 -10.22 -3.51
N PHE A 226 2.60 -10.31 -4.65
CA PHE A 226 1.22 -10.79 -4.70
C PHE A 226 1.11 -12.28 -4.33
N ARG A 227 2.00 -13.13 -4.83
CA ARG A 227 2.08 -14.55 -4.44
C ARG A 227 2.33 -14.71 -2.94
N LEU A 228 3.24 -13.94 -2.37
CA LEU A 228 3.49 -13.92 -0.93
C LEU A 228 2.22 -13.57 -0.14
N PHE A 229 1.49 -12.54 -0.57
CA PHE A 229 0.20 -12.18 0.05
C PHE A 229 -0.83 -13.30 -0.04
N GLN A 230 -0.99 -13.92 -1.20
CA GLN A 230 -1.91 -15.05 -1.40
C GLN A 230 -1.53 -16.24 -0.51
N ASN A 231 -0.24 -16.58 -0.45
CA ASN A 231 0.25 -17.66 0.39
C ASN A 231 0.04 -17.38 1.89
N ARG A 232 0.24 -16.15 2.35
CA ARG A 232 -0.05 -15.75 3.75
C ARG A 232 -1.52 -15.94 4.12
N LYS A 233 -2.46 -15.76 3.17
CA LYS A 233 -3.89 -15.97 3.44
C LYS A 233 -4.25 -17.43 3.73
N ARG A 234 -3.54 -18.38 3.12
CA ARG A 234 -3.78 -19.82 3.26
C ARG A 234 -2.82 -20.51 4.23
N ALA A 235 -1.71 -19.87 4.62
CA ALA A 235 -0.74 -20.44 5.55
C ALA A 235 -1.32 -20.84 6.92
N GLY A 236 -2.43 -20.23 7.35
CA GLY A 236 -3.14 -20.64 8.56
C GLY A 236 -3.86 -21.98 8.44
N GLU A 237 -4.08 -22.47 7.22
CA GLU A 237 -4.73 -23.74 6.89
C GLU A 237 -3.71 -24.86 6.61
N ALA A 238 -2.41 -24.55 6.56
CA ALA A 238 -1.36 -25.55 6.43
C ALA A 238 -1.37 -26.52 7.64
N CYS A 239 -0.96 -27.76 7.41
CA CYS A 239 -0.76 -28.76 8.46
C CYS A 239 0.22 -28.29 9.57
N ASN A 240 1.22 -27.44 9.23
CA ASN A 240 2.13 -26.78 10.16
C ASN A 240 2.17 -25.26 9.93
N PRO A 241 1.19 -24.51 10.46
CA PRO A 241 1.08 -23.07 10.23
C PRO A 241 2.29 -22.27 10.73
N ILE A 242 2.95 -22.73 11.80
CA ILE A 242 4.10 -22.03 12.38
C ILE A 242 5.27 -22.02 11.39
N VAL A 243 5.59 -23.18 10.79
CA VAL A 243 6.68 -23.27 9.82
C VAL A 243 6.30 -22.60 8.50
N ALA A 244 5.09 -22.83 7.99
CA ALA A 244 4.60 -22.18 6.78
C ALA A 244 4.71 -20.65 6.87
N LEU A 245 4.28 -20.06 8.00
CA LEU A 245 4.41 -18.62 8.24
C LEU A 245 5.88 -18.20 8.36
N SER A 246 6.73 -18.96 9.05
CA SER A 246 8.16 -18.65 9.16
C SER A 246 8.88 -18.63 7.80
N GLN A 247 8.51 -19.52 6.88
CA GLN A 247 9.06 -19.55 5.53
C GLN A 247 8.60 -18.33 4.71
N LEU A 248 7.32 -17.98 4.81
CA LEU A 248 6.79 -16.77 4.16
C LEU A 248 7.44 -15.50 4.70
N GLU A 249 7.79 -15.45 5.99
CA GLU A 249 8.59 -14.35 6.54
C GLU A 249 10.02 -14.32 5.98
N ASN A 250 10.67 -15.48 5.80
CA ASN A 250 11.97 -15.54 5.13
C ASN A 250 11.89 -15.03 3.68
N ILE A 251 10.82 -15.36 2.95
CA ILE A 251 10.56 -14.84 1.60
C ILE A 251 10.36 -13.33 1.63
N ALA A 252 9.58 -12.82 2.58
CA ALA A 252 9.36 -11.38 2.76
C ALA A 252 10.68 -10.64 3.01
N ILE A 253 11.59 -11.22 3.81
CA ILE A 253 12.94 -10.69 4.04
C ILE A 253 13.73 -10.63 2.72
N GLN A 254 13.71 -11.68 1.90
CA GLN A 254 14.40 -11.67 0.60
C GLN A 254 13.87 -10.57 -0.33
N LEU A 255 12.55 -10.38 -0.40
CA LEU A 255 11.93 -9.30 -1.18
C LEU A 255 12.37 -7.92 -0.67
N ASN A 256 12.36 -7.71 0.66
CA ASN A 256 12.80 -6.45 1.27
C ASN A 256 14.28 -6.15 1.04
N LEU A 257 15.13 -7.18 0.94
CA LEU A 257 16.56 -7.04 0.62
C LEU A 257 16.82 -6.85 -0.88
N GLY A 258 15.79 -6.85 -1.73
CA GLY A 258 15.94 -6.79 -3.19
C GLY A 258 16.49 -8.09 -3.81
N SER A 259 16.51 -9.20 -3.06
CA SER A 259 16.93 -10.52 -3.54
C SER A 259 15.80 -11.24 -4.28
N TYR A 260 15.26 -10.59 -5.31
CA TYR A 260 14.04 -11.02 -6.01
C TYR A 260 14.14 -12.42 -6.61
N ALA A 261 15.28 -12.78 -7.23
CA ALA A 261 15.48 -14.12 -7.79
C ALA A 261 15.47 -15.23 -6.72
N ALA A 262 16.04 -14.95 -5.54
CA ALA A 262 16.00 -15.90 -4.43
C ALA A 262 14.57 -16.02 -3.87
N ALA A 263 13.87 -14.90 -3.72
CA ALA A 263 12.48 -14.89 -3.29
C ALA A 263 11.58 -15.68 -4.26
N GLU A 264 11.79 -15.53 -5.57
CA GLU A 264 11.05 -16.26 -6.61
C GLU A 264 11.27 -17.77 -6.49
N VAL A 265 12.51 -18.24 -6.34
CA VAL A 265 12.82 -19.66 -6.11
C VAL A 265 12.16 -20.17 -4.83
N LEU A 266 12.22 -19.42 -3.74
CA LEU A 266 11.57 -19.82 -2.48
C LEU A 266 10.05 -19.88 -2.61
N LEU A 267 9.44 -18.95 -3.35
CA LEU A 267 8.00 -18.97 -3.63
C LEU A 267 7.59 -20.14 -4.53
N ASP A 268 8.45 -20.58 -5.44
CA ASP A 268 8.21 -21.75 -6.29
C ASP A 268 8.31 -23.07 -5.52
N LEU A 269 9.11 -23.09 -4.45
CA LEU A 269 9.26 -24.25 -3.57
C LEU A 269 8.23 -24.26 -2.42
N TRP A 270 7.63 -23.12 -2.11
CA TRP A 270 6.64 -23.02 -1.05
C TRP A 270 5.31 -23.64 -1.49
N ASP A 271 4.77 -24.49 -0.63
CA ASP A 271 3.40 -24.98 -0.70
C ASP A 271 2.82 -25.12 0.72
N GLU A 272 1.50 -25.16 0.85
CA GLU A 272 0.82 -25.40 2.12
C GLU A 272 1.15 -26.78 2.73
N ASP A 273 1.60 -27.70 1.87
CA ASP A 273 1.98 -29.05 2.24
C ASP A 273 3.49 -29.22 2.54
N TYR A 274 4.29 -28.17 2.28
CA TYR A 274 5.73 -28.20 2.43
C TYR A 274 6.10 -28.33 3.92
N GLU A 275 6.51 -29.53 4.33
CA GLU A 275 6.76 -30.00 5.71
C GLU A 275 5.59 -30.63 6.48
N CYS A 276 4.46 -30.97 5.84
CA CYS A 276 3.43 -31.76 6.55
C CYS A 276 3.94 -33.11 7.06
N CYS A 277 5.00 -33.62 6.44
CA CYS A 277 5.58 -34.92 6.72
C CYS A 277 7.07 -34.83 7.09
N ALA A 278 7.54 -33.72 7.66
CA ALA A 278 8.89 -33.69 8.22
C ALA A 278 8.94 -34.68 9.41
N GLY A 279 9.41 -35.91 9.15
CA GLY A 279 9.36 -37.05 10.06
C GLY A 279 8.64 -38.30 9.53
N ASP A 280 7.98 -38.23 8.36
CA ASP A 280 7.48 -39.41 7.64
C ASP A 280 8.65 -39.95 6.80
N LEU A 281 9.37 -40.89 7.38
CA LEU A 281 10.60 -41.45 6.85
C LEU A 281 10.34 -42.55 5.83
N ASP A 282 9.13 -43.13 5.80
CA ASP A 282 8.76 -44.17 4.83
C ASP A 282 7.85 -43.66 3.69
N GLY A 283 7.39 -42.42 3.77
CA GLY A 283 6.58 -41.72 2.77
C GLY A 283 5.13 -42.18 2.73
N ASN A 284 4.60 -42.72 3.82
CA ASN A 284 3.23 -43.26 3.88
C ASN A 284 2.14 -42.20 4.14
N GLY A 285 2.52 -40.94 4.35
CA GLY A 285 1.61 -39.83 4.62
C GLY A 285 1.25 -39.67 6.10
N ALA A 286 1.99 -40.30 7.01
CA ALA A 286 1.82 -40.16 8.45
C ALA A 286 3.16 -40.26 9.18
N ILE A 287 3.27 -39.56 10.31
CA ILE A 287 4.36 -39.70 11.27
C ILE A 287 3.86 -40.64 12.37
N ASP A 288 4.25 -41.91 12.28
CA ASP A 288 3.74 -42.97 13.12
C ASP A 288 4.83 -43.90 13.67
N PHE A 289 4.40 -45.08 14.14
CA PHE A 289 5.30 -46.07 14.71
C PHE A 289 6.35 -46.57 13.72
N THR A 290 6.07 -46.54 12.43
CA THR A 290 6.99 -47.00 11.39
C THR A 290 8.18 -46.06 11.27
N ASP A 291 7.96 -44.75 11.31
CA ASP A 291 9.02 -43.75 11.31
C ASP A 291 9.85 -43.81 12.58
N LEU A 292 9.19 -43.98 13.73
CA LEU A 292 9.89 -44.16 15.00
C LEU A 292 10.79 -45.41 14.97
N LEU A 293 10.34 -46.49 14.33
CA LEU A 293 11.14 -47.70 14.17
C LEU A 293 12.33 -47.47 13.24
N THR A 294 12.21 -46.62 12.22
CA THR A 294 13.33 -46.22 11.35
C THR A 294 14.40 -45.50 12.17
N VAL A 295 14.04 -44.50 12.99
CA VAL A 295 14.98 -43.80 13.88
C VAL A 295 15.61 -44.74 14.91
N LEU A 296 14.81 -45.57 15.57
CA LEU A 296 15.30 -46.51 16.59
C LEU A 296 16.19 -47.62 16.00
N GLY A 297 15.92 -48.05 14.75
CA GLY A 297 16.70 -49.06 14.05
C GLY A 297 18.11 -48.60 13.69
N SER A 298 18.28 -47.30 13.45
CA SER A 298 19.54 -46.66 13.09
C SER A 298 20.11 -45.76 14.21
N PHE A 299 19.65 -45.92 15.45
CA PHE A 299 20.05 -45.06 16.57
C PHE A 299 21.57 -45.10 16.84
N GLY A 300 22.20 -43.94 16.97
CA GLY A 300 23.63 -43.75 17.16
C GLY A 300 24.46 -43.85 15.87
N THR A 301 23.82 -43.81 14.71
CA THR A 301 24.48 -43.78 13.40
C THR A 301 24.44 -42.37 12.79
N THR A 302 24.90 -42.24 11.54
CA THR A 302 24.78 -41.04 10.71
C THR A 302 24.01 -41.36 9.43
N ASP A 303 23.05 -42.27 9.52
CA ASP A 303 22.22 -42.69 8.40
C ASP A 303 21.25 -41.56 8.02
N PRO A 304 21.40 -40.93 6.84
CA PRO A 304 20.59 -39.78 6.46
C PRO A 304 19.11 -40.13 6.25
N GLU A 305 18.75 -41.41 6.06
CA GLU A 305 17.34 -41.82 5.95
C GLU A 305 16.64 -41.94 7.32
N ALA A 306 17.39 -41.98 8.42
CA ALA A 306 16.88 -42.05 9.78
C ALA A 306 17.15 -40.78 10.60
N ASP A 307 17.85 -39.80 10.02
CA ASP A 307 18.11 -38.47 10.58
C ASP A 307 16.90 -37.57 10.32
N ALA A 308 15.90 -37.68 11.20
CA ALA A 308 14.60 -37.04 11.03
C ALA A 308 14.67 -35.51 11.15
N ASN A 309 15.62 -34.98 11.92
CA ASN A 309 15.80 -33.54 12.11
C ASN A 309 16.86 -32.92 11.17
N GLY A 310 17.65 -33.75 10.47
CA GLY A 310 18.66 -33.34 9.50
C GLY A 310 19.96 -32.80 10.11
N ASP A 311 20.28 -33.10 11.36
CA ASP A 311 21.45 -32.56 12.07
C ASP A 311 22.76 -33.35 11.85
N GLY A 312 22.68 -34.46 11.09
CA GLY A 312 23.79 -35.31 10.73
C GLY A 312 24.04 -36.48 11.69
N ALA A 313 23.20 -36.66 12.71
CA ALA A 313 23.26 -37.79 13.63
C ALA A 313 21.86 -38.34 13.92
N VAL A 314 21.74 -39.68 14.06
CA VAL A 314 20.49 -40.32 14.48
C VAL A 314 20.52 -40.48 16.00
N GLU A 315 19.86 -39.59 16.72
CA GLU A 315 19.91 -39.53 18.19
C GLU A 315 18.56 -39.20 18.85
N PHE A 316 18.60 -38.82 20.13
CA PHE A 316 17.38 -38.57 20.89
C PHE A 316 16.60 -37.35 20.36
N ALA A 317 17.29 -36.42 19.69
CA ALA A 317 16.68 -35.25 19.08
C ALA A 317 15.70 -35.63 17.96
N ASP A 318 16.00 -36.67 17.16
CA ASP A 318 15.11 -37.20 16.12
C ASP A 318 13.84 -37.81 16.70
N ILE A 319 13.96 -38.55 17.82
CA ILE A 319 12.79 -39.12 18.50
C ILE A 319 11.86 -38.01 18.99
N LEU A 320 12.42 -36.94 19.58
CA LEU A 320 11.63 -35.78 20.00
C LEU A 320 11.01 -35.07 18.80
N PHE A 321 11.72 -35.00 17.67
CA PHE A 321 11.25 -34.40 16.44
C PHE A 321 10.03 -35.13 15.87
N LEU A 322 10.07 -36.47 15.83
CA LEU A 322 8.95 -37.33 15.41
C LEU A 322 7.75 -37.22 16.37
N LEU A 323 7.99 -37.37 17.67
CA LEU A 323 6.91 -37.33 18.67
C LEU A 323 6.20 -35.98 18.73
N ALA A 324 6.89 -34.89 18.39
CA ALA A 324 6.28 -33.56 18.30
C ALA A 324 5.31 -33.42 17.12
N ARG A 325 5.34 -34.34 16.15
CA ARG A 325 4.58 -34.30 14.89
C ARG A 325 3.76 -35.56 14.65
N TRP A 326 3.54 -36.36 15.69
CA TRP A 326 2.87 -37.66 15.60
C TRP A 326 1.44 -37.54 15.07
N GLY A 327 1.11 -38.27 14.00
CA GLY A 327 -0.20 -38.26 13.36
C GLY A 327 -0.14 -38.30 11.84
N GLU A 328 -1.30 -38.32 11.19
CA GLU A 328 -1.37 -38.19 9.72
C GLU A 328 -0.90 -36.79 9.28
N CYS A 329 -0.22 -36.72 8.14
CA CYS A 329 0.30 -35.49 7.55
C CYS A 329 -0.75 -34.65 6.80
N ASN A 330 -2.03 -34.76 7.18
CA ASN A 330 -3.12 -34.02 6.53
C ASN A 330 -3.22 -32.57 7.00
#